data_AF-A0A7V4EGR6-F1
#
_entry.id   AF-A0A7V4EGR6-F1
#
_cell.length_a   1.000
_cell.length_b   1.000
_cell.length_c   1.000
_cell.angle_alpha   90.00
_cell.angle_beta   90.00
_cell.angle_gamma   90.00
#
_symmetry.space_group_name_H-M   'P 1'
#
loop_
_entity.id
_entity.type
_entity.pdbx_description
1 polymer ?
#
loop_
_entity_poly.entity_id
_entity_poly.type
_entity_poly.pdbx_seq_one_letter_code
_entity_poly.pdbx_strand_id
1 'polypeptide(L)'
;MRDRREVLKVLSGLVVAAPVLAQHGGHGTMGGAAPSASPGAVIPAKPIPWEDGQCAFCDMPIKTPEGQWRGRTFPKGFFEQTYSQIAFEKPRPAPHDPKQVVEALHFESIACMVNYAWVHGIRDGEGATFYVTDRGAYDPARPQESVRLIPARQATYYWGEKMMVVMNAHLLAFASAKAAQEFAERNKAQHGRQRFYSFQTLWDLAPLPEMNLVALLAQHTGLLGGGDHGSH
;
A
#
# COMPACT_ATOMS: atom_id res chain seq x y z
N MET A 1 37.21 -17.90 2.39
CA MET A 1 36.17 -17.36 3.28
C MET A 1 36.72 -16.08 3.89
N ARG A 2 36.15 -14.92 3.53
CA ARG A 2 36.55 -13.61 4.08
C ARG A 2 35.66 -13.31 5.28
N ASP A 3 36.29 -12.94 6.39
CA ASP A 3 35.71 -12.87 7.72
C ASP A 3 34.85 -11.61 7.89
N ARG A 4 33.68 -11.75 8.54
CA ARG A 4 32.63 -10.72 8.72
C ARG A 4 33.08 -9.51 9.54
N ARG A 5 34.31 -9.51 10.08
CA ARG A 5 34.87 -8.46 10.93
C ARG A 5 35.63 -7.34 10.19
N GLU A 6 35.96 -7.50 8.89
CA GLU A 6 36.60 -6.42 8.13
C GLU A 6 35.60 -5.42 7.52
N VAL A 7 34.38 -5.85 7.20
CA VAL A 7 33.35 -4.96 6.60
C VAL A 7 32.83 -3.90 7.58
N LEU A 8 32.85 -4.19 8.89
CA LEU A 8 32.39 -3.25 9.93
C LEU A 8 33.40 -2.15 10.28
N LYS A 9 34.67 -2.28 9.86
CA LYS A 9 35.69 -1.24 10.09
C LYS A 9 35.65 -0.09 9.08
N VAL A 10 35.01 -0.29 7.92
CA VAL A 10 34.89 0.76 6.89
C VAL A 10 33.75 1.75 7.16
N LEU A 11 32.80 1.40 8.04
CA LEU A 11 31.61 2.23 8.33
C LEU A 11 31.67 3.01 9.66
N SER A 12 32.76 2.90 10.42
CA SER A 12 32.91 3.59 11.72
C SER A 12 33.72 4.91 11.64
N GLY A 13 33.96 5.42 10.43
CA GLY A 13 34.87 6.54 10.17
C GLY A 13 34.27 7.94 10.04
N LEU A 14 32.97 8.15 10.29
CA LEU A 14 32.33 9.48 10.17
C LEU A 14 31.67 9.88 11.50
N VAL A 15 32.52 10.40 12.40
CA VAL A 15 32.15 11.02 13.67
C VAL A 15 32.07 12.55 13.47
N VAL A 16 30.88 13.09 13.75
CA VAL A 16 30.59 14.39 14.40
C VAL A 16 31.17 15.68 13.80
N ALA A 17 30.27 16.55 13.34
CA ALA A 17 30.37 18.00 13.58
C ALA A 17 28.96 18.65 13.53
N ALA A 18 28.43 19.00 14.70
CA ALA A 18 27.42 20.05 14.81
C ALA A 18 28.12 21.42 14.83
N PRO A 19 27.44 22.49 14.38
CA PRO A 19 27.28 23.59 15.33
C PRO A 19 25.92 24.31 15.27
N VAL A 20 25.45 24.64 16.49
CA VAL A 20 25.01 25.99 16.93
C VAL A 20 23.75 26.63 16.30
N LEU A 21 22.78 26.85 17.20
CA LEU A 21 21.69 27.82 17.13
C LEU A 21 22.17 29.24 16.78
N ALA A 22 21.49 29.90 15.84
CA ALA A 22 21.44 31.36 15.76
C ALA A 22 20.04 31.83 15.36
N GLN A 23 19.34 32.45 16.32
CA GLN A 23 18.30 33.45 16.04
C GLN A 23 18.94 34.61 15.27
N HIS A 24 18.31 35.11 14.21
CA HIS A 24 18.33 36.52 13.80
C HIS A 24 17.05 36.77 12.98
N GLY A 25 16.29 37.81 13.35
CA GLY A 25 15.10 38.23 12.63
C GLY A 25 15.43 39.09 11.40
N GLY A 26 14.39 39.45 10.64
CA GLY A 26 14.42 40.60 9.73
C GLY A 26 14.02 40.31 8.29
N HIS A 27 12.76 40.64 8.00
CA HIS A 27 12.20 41.15 6.74
C HIS A 27 12.46 40.49 5.38
N GLY A 28 11.33 40.07 4.79
CA GLY A 28 10.97 40.41 3.42
C GLY A 28 11.20 39.31 2.39
N THR A 29 10.10 38.76 1.86
CA THR A 29 9.77 38.81 0.42
C THR A 29 8.48 38.02 0.17
N MET A 30 7.60 38.63 -0.61
CA MET A 30 6.37 38.06 -1.14
C MET A 30 6.73 36.89 -2.08
N GLY A 31 6.30 35.68 -1.73
CA GLY A 31 6.39 34.50 -2.58
C GLY A 31 5.07 33.74 -2.47
N GLY A 32 4.37 33.62 -3.60
CA GLY A 32 2.99 33.16 -3.67
C GLY A 32 2.76 31.85 -2.93
N ALA A 33 1.75 31.86 -2.06
CA ALA A 33 1.16 30.65 -1.55
C ALA A 33 0.64 29.84 -2.75
N ALA A 34 1.37 28.79 -3.13
CA ALA A 34 0.75 27.68 -3.84
C ALA A 34 -0.49 27.26 -3.03
N PRO A 35 -1.65 27.00 -3.64
CA PRO A 35 -2.82 26.56 -2.90
C PRO A 35 -2.44 25.29 -2.16
N SER A 36 -2.23 25.41 -0.85
CA SER A 36 -2.08 24.29 0.05
C SER A 36 -3.40 23.52 -0.04
N ALA A 37 -3.33 22.28 -0.53
CA ALA A 37 -4.45 21.36 -0.50
C ALA A 37 -5.05 21.40 0.92
N SER A 38 -6.36 21.66 1.03
CA SER A 38 -7.03 21.68 2.32
C SER A 38 -6.78 20.35 3.03
N PRO A 39 -6.11 20.35 4.21
CA PRO A 39 -5.97 19.14 4.99
C PRO A 39 -7.37 18.61 5.30
N GLY A 40 -7.78 17.52 4.65
CA GLY A 40 -9.07 16.88 4.89
C GLY A 40 -10.10 16.93 3.75
N ALA A 41 -9.79 17.46 2.56
CA ALA A 41 -10.65 17.22 1.41
C ALA A 41 -10.54 15.74 0.97
N VAL A 42 -11.64 14.98 1.11
CA VAL A 42 -11.72 13.59 0.63
C VAL A 42 -11.92 13.61 -0.89
N ILE A 43 -10.91 13.15 -1.62
CA ILE A 43 -10.98 13.01 -3.09
C ILE A 43 -11.80 11.78 -3.41
N PRO A 44 -12.90 11.88 -4.20
CA PRO A 44 -13.74 10.73 -4.50
C PRO A 44 -12.97 9.55 -5.10
N ALA A 45 -13.31 8.34 -4.65
CA ALA A 45 -12.81 7.11 -5.26
C ALA A 45 -13.16 7.05 -6.75
N LYS A 46 -12.24 6.50 -7.55
CA LYS A 46 -12.43 6.29 -8.99
C LYS A 46 -13.05 4.91 -9.26
N PRO A 47 -13.70 4.72 -10.42
CA PRO A 47 -14.19 3.41 -10.84
C PRO A 47 -13.09 2.34 -10.77
N ILE A 48 -13.46 1.12 -10.37
CA ILE A 48 -12.52 0.02 -10.27
C ILE A 48 -12.38 -0.63 -11.66
N PRO A 49 -11.18 -0.68 -12.25
CA PRO A 49 -10.97 -1.29 -13.56
C PRO A 49 -10.90 -2.81 -13.44
N TRP A 50 -12.05 -3.46 -13.27
CA TRP A 50 -12.11 -4.91 -13.04
C TRP A 50 -11.53 -5.72 -14.21
N GLU A 51 -11.86 -5.36 -15.45
CA GLU A 51 -11.57 -6.22 -16.60
C GLU A 51 -10.13 -6.12 -17.11
N ASP A 52 -9.54 -4.93 -17.08
CA ASP A 52 -8.24 -4.61 -17.67
C ASP A 52 -7.23 -3.99 -16.69
N GLY A 53 -7.66 -3.71 -15.45
CA GLY A 53 -6.82 -3.11 -14.43
C GLY A 53 -5.74 -4.05 -13.91
N GLN A 54 -4.59 -3.46 -13.58
CA GLN A 54 -3.47 -4.15 -12.94
C GLN A 54 -3.07 -3.44 -11.64
N CYS A 55 -2.57 -4.22 -10.69
CA CYS A 55 -1.98 -3.71 -9.46
C CYS A 55 -0.71 -2.92 -9.79
N ALA A 56 -0.66 -1.64 -9.42
CA ALA A 56 0.47 -0.75 -9.69
C ALA A 56 1.81 -1.15 -9.02
N PHE A 57 1.78 -2.15 -8.13
CA PHE A 57 2.98 -2.62 -7.41
C PHE A 57 3.46 -4.01 -7.81
N CYS A 58 2.57 -4.90 -8.24
CA CYS A 58 2.93 -6.30 -8.51
C CYS A 58 2.44 -6.83 -9.86
N ASP A 59 1.82 -5.96 -10.68
CA ASP A 59 1.21 -6.22 -11.99
C ASP A 59 0.11 -7.29 -11.99
N MET A 60 -0.32 -7.75 -10.82
CA MET A 60 -1.41 -8.72 -10.73
C MET A 60 -2.70 -8.09 -11.23
N PRO A 61 -3.49 -8.79 -12.09
CA PRO A 61 -4.79 -8.29 -12.51
C PRO A 61 -5.70 -7.98 -11.31
N ILE A 62 -6.41 -6.85 -11.38
CA ILE A 62 -7.31 -6.41 -10.30
C ILE A 62 -8.45 -7.42 -10.10
N LYS A 63 -9.00 -7.94 -11.20
CA LYS A 63 -9.79 -9.17 -11.18
C LYS A 63 -8.83 -10.36 -11.25
N THR A 64 -8.47 -10.87 -10.08
CA THR A 64 -7.58 -12.02 -9.95
C THR A 64 -8.11 -13.19 -10.81
N PRO A 65 -7.33 -13.71 -11.77
CA PRO A 65 -7.79 -14.78 -12.64
C PRO A 65 -7.93 -16.10 -11.87
N GLU A 66 -8.92 -16.91 -12.23
CA GLU A 66 -8.99 -18.30 -11.79
C GLU A 66 -7.81 -19.10 -12.38
N GLY A 67 -7.28 -20.08 -11.62
CA GLY A 67 -6.20 -20.93 -12.09
C GLY A 67 -4.80 -20.40 -11.77
N GLN A 68 -3.83 -20.66 -12.65
CA GLN A 68 -2.42 -20.38 -12.37
C GLN A 68 -2.03 -18.93 -12.68
N TRP A 69 -1.40 -18.27 -11.72
CA TRP A 69 -0.78 -16.95 -11.89
C TRP A 69 0.55 -16.89 -11.15
N ARG A 70 1.64 -16.62 -11.89
CA ARG A 70 3.03 -16.51 -11.38
C ARG A 70 3.39 -17.61 -10.34
N GLY A 71 3.05 -18.87 -10.65
CA GLY A 71 3.37 -20.03 -9.80
C GLY A 71 2.43 -20.26 -8.60
N ARG A 72 1.33 -19.49 -8.49
CA ARG A 72 0.25 -19.72 -7.52
C ARG A 72 -0.99 -20.23 -8.24
N THR A 73 -1.79 -21.05 -7.57
CA THR A 73 -3.07 -21.54 -8.11
C THR A 73 -4.23 -20.98 -7.29
N PHE A 74 -5.13 -20.25 -7.94
CA PHE A 74 -6.34 -19.71 -7.35
C PHE A 74 -7.53 -20.64 -7.62
N PRO A 75 -8.36 -20.94 -6.61
CA PRO A 75 -9.52 -21.80 -6.79
C PRO A 75 -10.57 -21.12 -7.69
N LYS A 76 -11.48 -21.92 -8.25
CA LYS A 76 -12.64 -21.41 -8.98
C LYS A 76 -13.48 -20.51 -8.08
N GLY A 77 -13.93 -19.37 -8.61
CA GLY A 77 -14.70 -18.37 -7.87
C GLY A 77 -13.88 -17.58 -6.85
N PHE A 78 -12.55 -17.63 -6.92
CA PHE A 78 -11.70 -16.82 -6.06
C PHE A 78 -11.92 -15.32 -6.34
N PHE A 79 -12.12 -14.55 -5.28
CA PHE A 79 -12.22 -13.10 -5.34
C PHE A 79 -11.41 -12.49 -4.20
N GLU A 80 -10.46 -11.63 -4.58
CA GLU A 80 -9.63 -10.92 -3.60
C GLU A 80 -10.45 -9.83 -2.91
N GLN A 81 -10.43 -9.84 -1.58
CA GLN A 81 -11.26 -8.99 -0.72
C GLN A 81 -10.45 -7.83 -0.12
N THR A 82 -9.23 -7.61 -0.59
CA THR A 82 -8.30 -6.58 -0.10
C THR A 82 -7.99 -5.48 -1.11
N TYR A 83 -8.76 -5.40 -2.20
CA TYR A 83 -8.61 -4.33 -3.18
C TYR A 83 -8.52 -2.96 -2.51
N SER A 84 -7.60 -2.14 -3.01
CA SER A 84 -7.39 -0.77 -2.54
C SER A 84 -7.02 0.15 -3.69
N GLN A 85 -7.20 1.46 -3.49
CA GLN A 85 -6.80 2.46 -4.47
C GLN A 85 -6.29 3.74 -3.81
N ILE A 86 -5.47 4.48 -4.54
CA ILE A 86 -5.08 5.84 -4.21
C ILE A 86 -5.69 6.75 -5.26
N ALA A 87 -6.66 7.59 -4.88
CA ALA A 87 -7.25 8.59 -5.77
C ALA A 87 -6.49 9.91 -5.64
N PHE A 88 -6.19 10.58 -6.75
CA PHE A 88 -5.47 11.86 -6.78
C PHE A 88 -6.40 13.04 -7.05
N GLU A 89 -6.08 14.19 -6.45
CA GLU A 89 -6.83 15.44 -6.65
C GLU A 89 -6.77 15.91 -8.11
N LYS A 90 -5.63 15.68 -8.76
CA LYS A 90 -5.36 16.02 -10.16
C LYS A 90 -4.68 14.84 -10.85
N PRO A 91 -4.95 14.62 -12.16
CA PRO A 91 -4.22 13.64 -12.94
C PRO A 91 -2.71 13.89 -12.84
N ARG A 92 -1.93 12.81 -12.71
CA ARG A 92 -0.46 12.89 -12.59
C ARG A 92 0.21 11.70 -13.25
N PRO A 93 1.49 11.81 -13.66
CA PRO A 93 2.28 10.66 -14.05
C PRO A 93 2.32 9.59 -12.96
N ALA A 94 2.15 8.32 -13.32
CA ALA A 94 2.30 7.20 -12.40
C ALA A 94 3.78 7.06 -12.01
N PRO A 95 4.12 6.95 -10.71
CA PRO A 95 5.53 6.85 -10.31
C PRO A 95 6.31 5.68 -10.91
N HIS A 96 5.64 4.55 -11.20
CA HIS A 96 6.26 3.37 -11.83
C HIS A 96 6.32 3.46 -13.37
N ASP A 97 5.50 4.30 -14.00
CA ASP A 97 5.54 4.60 -15.43
C ASP A 97 5.18 6.08 -15.69
N PRO A 98 6.18 6.97 -15.79
CA PRO A 98 5.96 8.40 -16.00
C PRO A 98 5.26 8.76 -17.32
N LYS A 99 5.13 7.82 -18.27
CA LYS A 99 4.40 8.05 -19.53
C LYS A 99 2.89 7.88 -19.34
N GLN A 100 2.48 7.17 -18.29
CA GLN A 100 1.08 6.95 -17.98
C GLN A 100 0.57 8.07 -17.04
N VAL A 101 -0.41 8.84 -17.49
CA VAL A 101 -1.12 9.81 -16.64
C VAL A 101 -2.33 9.12 -16.03
N VAL A 102 -2.43 9.17 -14.69
CA VAL A 102 -3.48 8.48 -13.93
C VAL A 102 -4.20 9.43 -12.98
N GLU A 103 -5.50 9.19 -12.78
CA GLU A 103 -6.30 9.84 -11.73
C GLU A 103 -6.39 8.99 -10.45
N ALA A 104 -6.09 7.70 -10.55
CA ALA A 104 -5.96 6.81 -9.42
C ALA A 104 -4.95 5.70 -9.72
N LEU A 105 -4.34 5.17 -8.67
CA LEU A 105 -3.60 3.90 -8.71
C LEU A 105 -4.44 2.82 -8.06
N HIS A 106 -4.40 1.63 -8.64
CA HIS A 106 -5.18 0.48 -8.20
C HIS A 106 -4.26 -0.62 -7.68
N PHE A 107 -4.69 -1.32 -6.65
CA PHE A 107 -3.91 -2.35 -5.97
C PHE A 107 -4.80 -3.55 -5.67
N GLU A 108 -4.29 -4.75 -5.92
CA GLU A 108 -5.01 -5.98 -5.59
C GLU A 108 -5.15 -6.15 -4.06
N SER A 109 -4.17 -5.65 -3.29
CA SER A 109 -4.16 -5.73 -1.83
C SER A 109 -3.77 -4.43 -1.14
N ILE A 110 -4.24 -4.27 0.11
CA ILE A 110 -3.86 -3.18 1.03
C ILE A 110 -2.34 -3.11 1.20
N ALA A 111 -1.69 -4.27 1.25
CA ALA A 111 -0.25 -4.41 1.35
C ALA A 111 0.51 -3.77 0.18
N CYS A 112 0.07 -4.09 -1.05
CA CYS A 112 0.63 -3.49 -2.26
C CYS A 112 0.49 -1.97 -2.24
N MET A 113 -0.67 -1.44 -1.82
CA MET A 113 -0.90 0.00 -1.70
C MET A 113 0.04 0.65 -0.68
N VAL A 114 0.13 0.11 0.55
CA VAL A 114 0.96 0.69 1.63
C VAL A 114 2.44 0.69 1.23
N ASN A 115 2.94 -0.41 0.68
CA ASN A 115 4.33 -0.52 0.25
C ASN A 115 4.63 0.39 -0.94
N TYR A 116 3.74 0.45 -1.94
CA TYR A 116 3.90 1.37 -3.07
C TYR A 116 3.93 2.83 -2.61
N ALA A 117 2.98 3.23 -1.77
CA ALA A 117 2.90 4.59 -1.24
C ALA A 117 4.16 4.95 -0.44
N TRP A 118 4.68 4.02 0.36
CA TRP A 118 5.92 4.20 1.10
C TRP A 118 7.12 4.41 0.16
N VAL A 119 7.30 3.55 -0.85
CA VAL A 119 8.44 3.65 -1.78
C VAL A 119 8.40 4.95 -2.60
N HIS A 120 7.21 5.38 -3.02
CA HIS A 120 7.03 6.56 -3.88
C HIS A 120 6.71 7.84 -3.12
N GLY A 121 6.75 7.82 -1.78
CA GLY A 121 6.50 8.99 -0.94
C GLY A 121 5.09 9.58 -1.08
N ILE A 122 4.08 8.77 -1.42
CA ILE A 122 2.69 9.21 -1.54
C ILE A 122 2.02 9.14 -0.17
N ARG A 123 1.28 10.18 0.22
CA ARG A 123 0.63 10.28 1.54
C ARG A 123 -0.85 10.56 1.44
N ASP A 124 -1.64 9.89 2.28
CA ASP A 124 -3.08 10.11 2.38
C ASP A 124 -3.36 11.50 3.01
N GLY A 125 -4.15 12.32 2.32
CA GLY A 125 -4.47 13.70 2.69
C GLY A 125 -3.55 14.76 2.09
N GLU A 126 -2.50 14.38 1.36
CA GLU A 126 -1.60 15.30 0.66
C GLU A 126 -1.85 15.23 -0.86
N GLY A 127 -2.99 15.78 -1.31
CA GLY A 127 -3.41 15.71 -2.73
C GLY A 127 -3.79 14.30 -3.19
N ALA A 128 -3.92 13.36 -2.26
CA ALA A 128 -4.33 11.98 -2.50
C ALA A 128 -5.29 11.50 -1.39
N THR A 129 -6.22 10.61 -1.71
CA THR A 129 -7.06 9.90 -0.74
C THR A 129 -6.92 8.40 -0.94
N PHE A 130 -6.64 7.68 0.14
CA PHE A 130 -6.43 6.25 0.09
C PHE A 130 -7.74 5.56 0.43
N TYR A 131 -8.07 4.50 -0.30
CA TYR A 131 -9.29 3.73 -0.14
C TYR A 131 -8.98 2.25 -0.02
N VAL A 132 -9.74 1.57 0.83
CA VAL A 132 -9.67 0.13 1.02
C VAL A 132 -11.07 -0.47 0.93
N THR A 133 -11.15 -1.73 0.50
CA THR A 133 -12.40 -2.49 0.47
C THR A 133 -12.88 -2.79 1.90
N ASP A 134 -14.13 -2.48 2.19
CA ASP A 134 -14.81 -2.85 3.43
C ASP A 134 -15.22 -4.33 3.39
N ARG A 135 -14.50 -5.17 4.12
CA ARG A 135 -14.81 -6.59 4.27
C ARG A 135 -16.21 -6.83 4.85
N GLY A 136 -16.72 -5.90 5.65
CA GLY A 136 -18.05 -6.00 6.25
C GLY A 136 -19.19 -5.93 5.24
N ALA A 137 -18.95 -5.34 4.06
CA ALA A 137 -19.95 -5.20 3.00
C ALA A 137 -19.96 -6.37 1.98
N TYR A 138 -18.98 -7.28 2.07
CA TYR A 138 -18.80 -8.35 1.10
C TYR A 138 -19.98 -9.33 1.05
N ASP A 139 -20.53 -9.51 -0.14
CA ASP A 139 -21.57 -10.49 -0.48
C ASP A 139 -20.97 -11.54 -1.44
N PRO A 140 -20.79 -12.81 -0.99
CA PRO A 140 -20.22 -13.85 -1.84
C PRO A 140 -21.09 -14.21 -3.05
N ALA A 141 -22.38 -13.87 -3.06
CA ALA A 141 -23.24 -14.08 -4.22
C ALA A 141 -23.03 -13.01 -5.31
N ARG A 142 -22.47 -11.86 -4.95
CA ARG A 142 -22.23 -10.69 -5.81
C ARG A 142 -20.89 -10.03 -5.45
N PRO A 143 -19.76 -10.73 -5.65
CA PRO A 143 -18.48 -10.34 -5.07
C PRO A 143 -17.97 -8.99 -5.61
N GLN A 144 -18.15 -8.70 -6.90
CA GLN A 144 -17.71 -7.43 -7.49
C GLN A 144 -18.66 -6.28 -7.15
N GLU A 145 -19.96 -6.53 -7.20
CA GLU A 145 -21.00 -5.51 -6.97
C GLU A 145 -21.11 -5.12 -5.50
N SER A 146 -20.67 -5.98 -4.59
CA SER A 146 -20.65 -5.71 -3.15
C SER A 146 -19.39 -4.99 -2.67
N VAL A 147 -18.43 -4.72 -3.57
CA VAL A 147 -17.24 -3.95 -3.20
C VAL A 147 -17.64 -2.55 -2.80
N ARG A 148 -17.38 -2.23 -1.53
CA ARG A 148 -17.58 -0.91 -0.95
C ARG A 148 -16.23 -0.35 -0.53
N LEU A 149 -15.87 0.80 -1.08
CA LEU A 149 -14.65 1.51 -0.70
C LEU A 149 -14.91 2.46 0.46
N ILE A 150 -13.99 2.45 1.42
CA ILE A 150 -13.96 3.37 2.56
C ILE A 150 -12.61 4.07 2.63
N PRO A 151 -12.55 5.34 3.09
CA PRO A 151 -11.28 6.02 3.32
C PRO A 151 -10.40 5.21 4.28
N ALA A 152 -9.14 4.97 3.91
CA ALA A 152 -8.21 4.11 4.64
C ALA A 152 -8.02 4.57 6.10
N ARG A 153 -7.88 5.89 6.32
CA ARG A 153 -7.78 6.50 7.66
C ARG A 153 -8.97 6.23 8.58
N GLN A 154 -10.13 5.88 8.04
CA GLN A 154 -11.36 5.59 8.81
C GLN A 154 -11.57 4.10 9.05
N ALA A 155 -10.79 3.23 8.39
CA ALA A 155 -10.94 1.79 8.50
C ALA A 155 -10.33 1.25 9.81
N THR A 156 -10.94 0.19 10.33
CA THR A 156 -10.29 -0.71 11.30
C THR A 156 -9.68 -1.87 10.54
N TYR A 157 -8.39 -2.09 10.73
CA TYR A 157 -7.69 -3.18 10.08
C TYR A 157 -7.62 -4.38 11.02
N TYR A 158 -7.90 -5.56 10.48
CA TYR A 158 -7.83 -6.82 11.17
C TYR A 158 -6.72 -7.67 10.56
N TRP A 159 -5.82 -8.16 11.40
CA TRP A 159 -4.79 -9.12 11.04
C TRP A 159 -5.02 -10.46 11.72
N GLY A 160 -4.84 -11.55 10.97
CA GLY A 160 -4.99 -12.92 11.46
C GLY A 160 -3.85 -13.81 10.96
N GLU A 161 -3.08 -14.39 11.89
CA GLU A 161 -1.88 -15.19 11.62
C GLU A 161 -2.02 -16.29 10.57
N LYS A 162 -3.19 -16.93 10.52
CA LYS A 162 -3.47 -18.05 9.60
C LYS A 162 -4.48 -17.69 8.51
N MET A 163 -4.80 -16.40 8.37
CA MET A 163 -5.79 -15.95 7.41
C MET A 163 -5.21 -15.99 5.99
N MET A 164 -5.87 -16.71 5.09
CA MET A 164 -5.46 -16.76 3.70
C MET A 164 -6.03 -15.57 2.92
N VAL A 165 -5.15 -14.75 2.36
CA VAL A 165 -5.45 -13.66 1.41
C VAL A 165 -4.38 -13.65 0.31
N VAL A 166 -4.64 -13.02 -0.84
CA VAL A 166 -3.61 -12.84 -1.87
C VAL A 166 -2.39 -12.11 -1.27
N MET A 167 -1.21 -12.49 -1.75
CA MET A 167 0.10 -12.08 -1.21
C MET A 167 0.41 -12.47 0.25
N ASN A 168 -0.46 -13.24 0.94
CA ASN A 168 -0.30 -13.61 2.36
C ASN A 168 -0.15 -12.39 3.28
N ALA A 169 -0.79 -11.27 2.95
CA ALA A 169 -0.76 -10.06 3.78
C ALA A 169 -1.48 -10.23 5.13
N HIS A 170 -2.33 -11.25 5.24
CA HIS A 170 -3.11 -11.55 6.44
C HIS A 170 -3.88 -10.35 6.98
N LEU A 171 -4.30 -9.43 6.10
CA LEU A 171 -4.85 -8.12 6.47
C LEU A 171 -6.20 -7.88 5.77
N LEU A 172 -7.22 -7.49 6.52
CA LEU A 172 -8.52 -7.06 6.01
C LEU A 172 -8.88 -5.69 6.61
N ALA A 173 -9.76 -4.94 5.95
CA ALA A 173 -10.26 -3.66 6.43
C ALA A 173 -11.78 -3.72 6.67
N PHE A 174 -12.24 -2.99 7.68
CA PHE A 174 -13.65 -2.89 8.05
C PHE A 174 -14.04 -1.44 8.28
N ALA A 175 -15.26 -1.07 7.87
CA ALA A 175 -15.81 0.27 8.14
C ALA A 175 -16.11 0.54 9.61
N SER A 176 -16.12 -0.50 10.47
CA SER A 176 -16.32 -0.33 11.90
C SER A 176 -15.49 -1.32 12.72
N ALA A 177 -15.01 -0.85 13.88
CA ALA A 177 -14.31 -1.70 14.83
C ALA A 177 -15.20 -2.86 15.34
N LYS A 178 -16.50 -2.60 15.51
CA LYS A 178 -17.48 -3.63 15.89
C LYS A 178 -17.55 -4.76 14.86
N ALA A 179 -17.66 -4.44 13.57
CA ALA A 179 -17.69 -5.46 12.52
C ALA A 179 -16.39 -6.25 12.45
N ALA A 180 -15.23 -5.59 12.63
CA ALA A 180 -13.94 -6.26 12.70
C ALA A 180 -13.85 -7.23 13.89
N GLN A 181 -14.34 -6.82 15.08
CA GLN A 181 -14.37 -7.65 16.28
C GLN A 181 -15.29 -8.86 16.11
N GLU A 182 -16.51 -8.65 15.59
CA GLU A 182 -17.43 -9.75 15.32
C GLU A 182 -16.88 -10.73 14.30
N PHE A 183 -16.18 -10.24 13.26
CA PHE A 183 -15.47 -11.10 12.31
C PHE A 183 -14.35 -11.88 12.98
N ALA A 184 -13.56 -11.24 13.84
CA ALA A 184 -12.47 -11.90 14.57
C ALA A 184 -13.00 -13.02 15.46
N GLU A 185 -14.07 -12.79 16.23
CA GLU A 185 -14.66 -13.80 17.11
C GLU A 185 -15.22 -14.99 16.33
N ARG A 186 -15.93 -14.74 15.21
CA ARG A 186 -16.44 -15.83 14.35
C ARG A 186 -15.33 -16.71 13.76
N ASN A 187 -14.15 -16.14 13.56
CA ASN A 187 -13.04 -16.83 12.89
C ASN A 187 -11.85 -17.14 13.82
N LYS A 188 -12.03 -17.01 15.14
CA LYS A 188 -10.96 -17.13 16.14
C LYS A 188 -10.19 -18.44 16.06
N ALA A 189 -10.89 -19.55 15.90
CA ALA A 189 -10.27 -20.87 15.77
C ALA A 189 -9.45 -21.03 14.48
N GLN A 190 -9.87 -20.37 13.40
CA GLN A 190 -9.28 -20.53 12.07
C GLN A 190 -8.10 -19.59 11.86
N HIS A 191 -8.16 -18.36 12.37
CA HIS A 191 -7.21 -17.31 12.06
C HIS A 191 -6.00 -17.23 13.00
N GLY A 192 -5.93 -18.04 14.07
CA GLY A 192 -4.78 -18.07 14.97
C GLY A 192 -4.66 -16.78 15.81
N ARG A 193 -3.44 -16.24 15.98
CA ARG A 193 -3.26 -14.94 16.64
C ARG A 193 -3.94 -13.83 15.85
N GLN A 194 -4.61 -12.92 16.56
CA GLN A 194 -5.38 -11.82 15.98
C GLN A 194 -4.91 -10.46 16.51
N ARG A 195 -4.91 -9.45 15.65
CA ARG A 195 -4.56 -8.07 15.96
C ARG A 195 -5.48 -7.10 15.23
N PHE A 196 -5.68 -5.94 15.84
CA PHE A 196 -6.38 -4.82 15.23
C PHE A 196 -5.43 -3.64 15.09
N TYR A 197 -5.48 -2.97 13.96
CA TYR A 197 -4.60 -1.85 13.64
C TYR A 197 -5.41 -0.66 13.13
N SER A 198 -4.81 0.52 13.30
CA SER A 198 -5.22 1.73 12.59
C SER A 198 -4.42 1.87 11.29
N PHE A 199 -4.87 2.74 10.39
CA PHE A 199 -4.08 3.06 9.20
C PHE A 199 -2.69 3.62 9.56
N GLN A 200 -2.60 4.49 10.58
CA GLN A 200 -1.34 5.03 11.06
C GLN A 200 -0.38 3.92 11.47
N THR A 201 -0.87 2.91 12.19
CA THR A 201 -0.05 1.76 12.59
C THR A 201 0.51 1.00 11.38
N LEU A 202 -0.28 0.82 10.32
CA LEU A 202 0.20 0.17 9.10
C LEU A 202 1.26 1.01 8.38
N TRP A 203 1.09 2.33 8.40
CA TRP A 203 2.06 3.26 7.83
C TRP A 203 3.37 3.28 8.61
N ASP A 204 3.32 3.28 9.94
CA ASP A 204 4.51 3.26 10.81
C ASP A 204 5.30 1.95 10.70
N LEU A 205 4.62 0.86 10.35
CA LEU A 205 5.23 -0.45 10.12
C LEU A 205 5.68 -0.65 8.65
N ALA A 206 5.45 0.33 7.77
CA ALA A 206 5.84 0.24 6.38
C ALA A 206 7.38 0.37 6.21
N PRO A 207 7.99 -0.35 5.24
CA PRO A 207 7.35 -1.30 4.36
C PRO A 207 7.00 -2.58 5.13
N LEU A 208 5.81 -3.11 4.89
CA LEU A 208 5.33 -4.30 5.57
C LEU A 208 6.10 -5.53 5.02
N PRO A 209 6.98 -6.16 5.82
CA PRO A 209 7.98 -7.12 5.31
C PRO A 209 7.42 -8.53 5.09
N GLU A 210 6.21 -8.81 5.56
CA GLU A 210 5.67 -10.17 5.79
C GLU A 210 5.30 -10.96 4.51
N MET A 211 5.66 -10.49 3.30
CA MET A 211 4.79 -10.74 2.13
C MET A 211 5.47 -11.14 0.82
N ASN A 212 6.69 -11.69 0.81
CA ASN A 212 7.44 -11.93 -0.45
C ASN A 212 7.58 -10.66 -1.34
N LEU A 213 7.20 -9.49 -0.82
CA LEU A 213 7.23 -8.20 -1.51
C LEU A 213 8.63 -7.58 -1.47
N VAL A 214 9.58 -8.18 -0.75
CA VAL A 214 10.96 -7.69 -0.63
C VAL A 214 11.60 -7.53 -2.02
N ALA A 215 11.39 -8.47 -2.93
CA ALA A 215 11.90 -8.36 -4.30
C ALA A 215 11.25 -7.18 -5.05
N LEU A 216 9.93 -6.98 -4.90
CA LEU A 216 9.20 -5.87 -5.52
C LEU A 216 9.60 -4.52 -4.90
N LEU A 217 9.78 -4.45 -3.59
CA LEU A 217 10.32 -3.29 -2.88
C LEU A 217 11.72 -2.95 -3.42
N ALA A 218 12.58 -3.96 -3.59
CA ALA A 218 13.93 -3.78 -4.13
C ALA A 218 13.91 -3.35 -5.60
N GLN A 219 12.94 -3.80 -6.40
CA GLN A 219 12.73 -3.33 -7.77
C GLN A 219 12.28 -1.86 -7.82
N HIS A 220 11.24 -1.51 -7.06
CA HIS A 220 10.69 -0.15 -7.05
C HIS A 220 11.62 0.89 -6.40
N THR A 221 12.54 0.47 -5.51
CA THR A 221 13.59 1.33 -4.94
C THR A 221 14.83 1.42 -5.83
N GLY A 222 14.86 0.73 -6.97
CA GLY A 222 16.00 0.70 -7.89
C GLY A 222 17.17 -0.18 -7.43
N LEU A 223 17.04 -0.89 -6.31
CA LEU A 223 18.08 -1.74 -5.74
C LEU A 223 18.42 -2.95 -6.64
N LEU A 224 17.43 -3.48 -7.36
CA LEU A 224 17.66 -4.63 -8.25
C LEU A 224 18.14 -4.25 -9.65
N GLY A 225 18.21 -2.97 -10.00
CA GLY A 225 18.55 -2.50 -11.34
C GLY A 225 17.51 -2.94 -12.38
N GLY A 226 17.22 -2.08 -13.37
CA GLY A 226 16.49 -2.52 -14.54
C GLY A 226 17.33 -3.57 -15.26
N GLY A 227 17.01 -4.84 -15.06
CA GLY A 227 17.50 -5.89 -15.94
C GLY A 227 17.00 -5.55 -17.33
N ASP A 228 17.95 -5.15 -18.19
CA ASP A 228 17.78 -5.06 -19.63
C ASP A 228 17.03 -6.32 -20.07
N HIS A 229 15.76 -6.19 -20.44
CA HIS A 229 15.04 -7.25 -21.12
C HIS A 229 15.67 -7.34 -22.50
N GLY A 230 16.72 -8.15 -22.59
CA GLY A 230 17.46 -8.41 -23.80
C GLY A 230 16.51 -8.66 -24.96
N SER A 231 16.65 -7.79 -25.96
CA SER A 231 16.28 -8.05 -27.33
C SER A 231 16.91 -9.37 -27.79
N HIS A 232 16.09 -10.38 -28.05
CA HIS A 232 16.34 -11.44 -29.02
C HIS A 232 15.02 -11.98 -29.55
#